data_AF-A8H6S7-F1
#
_entry.id   AF-A8H6S7-F1
#
_cell.length_a   1.000
_cell.length_b   1.000
_cell.length_c   1.000
_cell.angle_alpha   90.00
_cell.angle_beta   90.00
_cell.angle_gamma   90.00
#
_symmetry.space_group_name_H-M   'P 1'
#
loop_
_entity.id
_entity.type
_entity.pdbx_description
1 polymer ?
#
loop_
_entity_poly.entity_id
_entity_poly.type
_entity_poly.pdbx_seq_one_letter_code
_entity_poly.pdbx_strand_id
1 'polypeptide(L)'
;MDIDEKIRQQLLKESEQINSQLKRDPSLFAMLGDAFKGRLGGWMILMSIIAFLLSLLMLWSGYQFFFVVESPVALIKWGVTLLLASMMQIAIKMWIYNEMNRNATAREIKRLELAIAKLKSVDD
;
A
#
# COMPACT_ATOMS: atom_id res chain seq x y z
N MET A 1 -36.40 19.59 23.37
CA MET A 1 -35.15 19.55 22.58
C MET A 1 -35.54 19.63 21.13
N ASP A 2 -35.15 20.71 20.49
CA ASP A 2 -35.45 20.98 19.09
C ASP A 2 -34.68 20.00 18.19
N ILE A 3 -35.28 19.58 17.08
CA ILE A 3 -34.69 18.62 16.12
C ILE A 3 -33.35 19.16 15.60
N ASP A 4 -33.25 20.47 15.45
CA ASP A 4 -32.07 21.19 14.99
C ASP A 4 -30.85 21.01 15.92
N GLU A 5 -31.10 21.00 17.25
CA GLU A 5 -30.07 20.77 18.25
C GLU A 5 -29.50 19.34 18.17
N LYS A 6 -30.37 18.35 17.90
CA LYS A 6 -29.94 16.96 17.68
C LYS A 6 -29.13 16.80 16.40
N ILE A 7 -29.54 17.46 15.31
CA ILE A 7 -28.82 17.43 14.03
C ILE A 7 -27.43 18.05 14.22
N ARG A 8 -27.35 19.21 14.89
CA ARG A 8 -26.07 19.88 15.18
C ARG A 8 -25.15 19.03 16.04
N GLN A 9 -25.67 18.38 17.07
CA GLN A 9 -24.89 17.47 17.92
C GLN A 9 -24.40 16.22 17.18
N GLN A 10 -25.22 15.65 16.27
CA GLN A 10 -24.80 14.53 15.44
C GLN A 10 -23.71 14.92 14.45
N LEU A 11 -23.86 16.06 13.76
CA LEU A 11 -22.84 16.59 12.84
C LEU A 11 -21.53 16.91 13.55
N LEU A 12 -21.59 17.48 14.76
CA LEU A 12 -20.40 17.73 15.58
C LEU A 12 -19.69 16.43 15.95
N LYS A 13 -20.43 15.42 16.42
CA LYS A 13 -19.87 14.09 16.75
C LYS A 13 -19.25 13.40 15.54
N GLU A 14 -19.90 13.43 14.38
CA GLU A 14 -19.33 12.89 13.14
C GLU A 14 -18.07 13.68 12.74
N SER A 15 -18.11 15.01 12.82
CA SER A 15 -16.95 15.85 12.49
C SER A 15 -15.75 15.58 13.41
N GLU A 16 -15.98 15.36 14.70
CA GLU A 16 -14.95 15.03 15.68
C GLU A 16 -14.40 13.62 15.46
N GLN A 17 -15.25 12.64 15.16
CA GLN A 17 -14.82 11.29 14.80
C GLN A 17 -13.94 11.32 13.53
N ILE A 18 -14.36 12.03 12.49
CA ILE A 18 -13.59 12.21 11.26
C ILE A 18 -12.25 12.92 11.58
N ASN A 19 -12.27 14.00 12.38
CA ASN A 19 -11.06 14.72 12.77
C ASN A 19 -10.08 13.86 13.58
N SER A 20 -10.59 13.03 14.49
CA SER A 20 -9.77 12.13 15.32
C SER A 20 -9.07 11.07 14.47
N GLN A 21 -9.71 10.59 13.40
CA GLN A 21 -9.11 9.69 12.41
C GLN A 21 -8.08 10.40 11.52
N LEU A 22 -8.25 11.71 11.27
CA LEU A 22 -7.33 12.50 10.45
C LEU A 22 -6.01 12.87 11.16
N LYS A 23 -6.03 13.04 12.49
CA LYS A 23 -4.88 13.54 13.28
C LYS A 23 -3.76 12.53 13.51
N ARG A 24 -4.00 11.23 13.30
CA ARG A 24 -2.97 10.21 13.46
C ARG A 24 -2.27 10.00 12.12
N ASP A 25 -0.96 10.22 12.07
CA ASP A 25 -0.19 9.80 10.91
C ASP A 25 -0.44 8.30 10.68
N PRO A 26 -0.89 7.92 9.47
CA PRO A 26 -1.23 6.53 9.21
C PRO A 26 0.03 5.69 9.36
N SER A 27 -0.03 4.69 10.26
CA SER A 27 1.04 3.70 10.39
C SER A 27 1.32 3.03 9.03
N LEU A 28 2.55 2.54 8.80
CA LEU A 28 2.91 1.87 7.53
C LEU A 28 1.94 0.74 7.15
N PHE A 29 1.45 -0.01 8.13
CA PHE A 29 0.45 -1.06 7.92
C PHE A 29 -0.93 -0.49 7.52
N ALA A 30 -1.32 0.65 8.09
CA ALA A 30 -2.54 1.36 7.68
C ALA A 30 -2.41 1.88 6.25
N MET A 31 -1.26 2.48 5.89
CA MET A 31 -0.99 2.93 4.52
C MET A 31 -1.03 1.77 3.51
N LEU A 32 -0.49 0.62 3.88
CA LEU A 32 -0.55 -0.58 3.05
C LEU A 32 -2.01 -1.05 2.90
N GLY A 33 -2.76 -1.15 4.01
CA GLY A 33 -4.18 -1.49 3.99
C GLY A 33 -5.04 -0.54 3.16
N ASP A 34 -4.74 0.76 3.20
CA ASP A 34 -5.41 1.77 2.38
C ASP A 34 -5.10 1.59 0.90
N ALA A 35 -3.87 1.23 0.56
CA ALA A 35 -3.51 0.93 -0.82
C ALA A 35 -4.30 -0.30 -1.35
N PHE A 36 -4.64 -1.28 -0.49
CA PHE A 36 -5.46 -2.45 -0.86
C PHE A 36 -6.94 -2.09 -1.08
N LYS A 37 -7.41 -1.00 -0.46
CA LYS A 37 -8.76 -0.48 -0.63
C LYS A 37 -8.86 0.62 -1.70
N GLY A 38 -7.73 1.07 -2.24
CA GLY A 38 -7.65 2.12 -3.25
C GLY A 38 -8.11 1.68 -4.64
N ARG A 39 -8.05 2.60 -5.61
CA ARG A 39 -8.44 2.36 -7.01
C ARG A 39 -7.69 1.18 -7.66
N LEU A 40 -6.44 0.94 -7.25
CA LEU A 40 -5.60 -0.17 -7.71
C LEU A 40 -5.58 -1.34 -6.73
N GLY A 41 -6.54 -1.44 -5.80
CA GLY A 41 -6.59 -2.47 -4.77
C GLY A 41 -6.60 -3.89 -5.35
N GLY A 42 -7.43 -4.15 -6.36
CA GLY A 42 -7.45 -5.45 -7.06
C GLY A 42 -6.11 -5.78 -7.75
N TRP A 43 -5.43 -4.76 -8.30
CA TRP A 43 -4.10 -4.93 -8.88
C TRP A 43 -3.05 -5.24 -7.82
N MET A 44 -3.15 -4.63 -6.63
CA MET A 44 -2.24 -4.98 -5.54
C MET A 44 -2.43 -6.40 -5.03
N ILE A 45 -3.67 -6.92 -5.00
CA ILE A 45 -3.94 -8.32 -4.65
C ILE A 45 -3.26 -9.23 -5.68
N LEU A 46 -3.42 -8.95 -6.98
CA LEU A 46 -2.76 -9.69 -8.05
C LEU A 46 -1.23 -9.68 -7.90
N MET A 47 -0.64 -8.50 -7.69
CA MET A 47 0.82 -8.37 -7.49
C MET A 47 1.30 -9.10 -6.23
N SER A 48 0.50 -9.14 -5.18
CA SER A 48 0.81 -9.89 -3.95
C SER A 48 0.78 -11.40 -4.18
N ILE A 49 -0.17 -11.89 -4.99
CA ILE A 49 -0.22 -13.31 -5.39
C ILE A 49 1.00 -13.67 -6.24
N ILE A 50 1.35 -12.84 -7.24
CA ILE A 50 2.54 -13.04 -8.07
C ILE A 50 3.80 -13.01 -7.21
N ALA A 51 3.90 -12.07 -6.27
CA ALA A 51 5.01 -12.01 -5.32
C ALA A 51 5.12 -13.32 -4.52
N PHE A 52 4.00 -13.83 -4.01
CA PHE A 52 3.98 -15.10 -3.27
C PHE A 52 4.47 -16.28 -4.13
N LEU A 53 3.99 -16.39 -5.37
CA LEU A 53 4.43 -17.42 -6.31
C LEU A 53 5.93 -17.32 -6.62
N LEU A 54 6.46 -16.11 -6.80
CA LEU A 54 7.88 -15.87 -6.99
C LEU A 54 8.70 -16.26 -5.75
N SER A 55 8.19 -16.02 -4.55
CA SER A 55 8.85 -16.47 -3.32
C SER A 55 8.94 -18.00 -3.26
N LEU A 56 7.89 -18.73 -3.65
CA LEU A 56 7.94 -20.19 -3.76
C LEU A 56 8.95 -20.64 -4.81
N LEU A 57 9.00 -19.98 -5.97
CA LEU A 57 9.98 -20.26 -7.02
C LEU A 57 11.42 -19.99 -6.55
N MET A 58 11.64 -18.93 -5.78
CA MET A 58 12.94 -18.64 -5.16
C MET A 58 13.36 -19.75 -4.20
N LEU A 59 12.47 -20.19 -3.30
CA LEU A 59 12.79 -21.27 -2.37
C LEU A 59 13.10 -22.58 -3.11
N TRP A 60 12.31 -22.92 -4.14
CA TRP A 60 12.52 -24.11 -4.94
C TRP A 60 13.84 -24.06 -5.73
N SER A 61 14.10 -22.95 -6.41
CA SER A 61 15.34 -22.75 -7.17
C SER A 61 16.57 -22.74 -6.28
N GLY A 62 16.50 -22.13 -5.10
CA GLY A 62 17.55 -22.21 -4.09
C GLY A 62 17.78 -23.65 -3.60
N TYR A 63 16.73 -24.39 -3.28
CA TYR A 63 16.86 -25.79 -2.88
C TYR A 63 17.53 -26.64 -3.97
N GLN A 64 17.11 -26.50 -5.23
CA GLN A 64 17.70 -27.20 -6.36
C GLN A 64 19.18 -26.84 -6.57
N PHE A 65 19.51 -25.55 -6.46
CA PHE A 65 20.86 -25.03 -6.64
C PHE A 65 21.83 -25.51 -5.54
N PHE A 66 21.39 -25.52 -4.28
CA PHE A 66 22.29 -25.82 -3.16
C PHE A 66 22.39 -27.32 -2.81
N PHE A 67 21.34 -28.12 -3.08
CA PHE A 67 21.25 -29.47 -2.51
C PHE A 67 21.01 -30.61 -3.51
N VAL A 68 20.56 -30.32 -4.74
CA VAL A 68 20.09 -31.37 -5.66
C VAL A 68 20.99 -31.52 -6.87
N VAL A 69 21.43 -30.41 -7.45
CA VAL A 69 22.07 -30.39 -8.76
C VAL A 69 23.57 -30.25 -8.65
N GLU A 70 24.30 -31.17 -9.29
CA GLU A 70 25.77 -31.15 -9.34
C GLU A 70 26.33 -30.73 -10.71
N SER A 71 25.52 -30.85 -11.76
CA SER A 71 25.95 -30.48 -13.12
C SER A 71 26.13 -28.95 -13.26
N PRO A 72 27.27 -28.46 -13.79
CA PRO A 72 27.52 -27.02 -13.95
C PRO A 72 26.45 -26.29 -14.76
N VAL A 73 25.93 -26.90 -15.82
CA VAL A 73 24.90 -26.30 -16.69
C VAL A 73 23.59 -26.11 -15.92
N ALA A 74 23.23 -27.10 -15.10
CA ALA A 74 21.98 -27.05 -14.34
C ALA A 74 22.11 -26.15 -13.09
N LEU A 75 23.30 -26.04 -12.49
CA LEU A 75 23.60 -25.03 -11.48
C LEU A 75 23.40 -23.62 -12.03
N ILE A 76 23.95 -23.31 -13.22
CA ILE A 76 23.76 -21.99 -13.85
C ILE A 76 22.27 -21.72 -14.07
N LYS A 77 21.50 -22.70 -14.58
CA LYS A 77 20.06 -22.54 -14.81
C LYS A 77 19.31 -22.15 -13.52
N TRP A 78 19.54 -22.88 -12.43
CA TRP A 78 18.85 -22.61 -11.17
C TRP A 78 19.36 -21.34 -10.48
N GLY A 79 20.66 -21.04 -10.58
CA GLY A 79 21.25 -19.82 -10.06
C GLY A 79 20.73 -18.56 -10.76
N VAL A 80 20.64 -18.57 -12.10
CA VAL A 80 20.04 -17.47 -12.87
C VAL A 80 18.55 -17.33 -12.57
N THR A 81 17.83 -18.45 -12.45
CA THR A 81 16.40 -18.42 -12.08
C THR A 81 16.20 -17.80 -10.70
N LEU A 82 17.01 -18.19 -9.72
CA LEU A 82 16.98 -17.64 -8.36
C LEU A 82 17.27 -16.13 -8.38
N LEU A 83 18.29 -15.71 -9.12
CA LEU A 83 18.66 -14.31 -9.26
C LEU A 83 17.54 -13.48 -9.90
N LEU A 84 16.99 -13.91 -11.04
CA LEU A 84 15.90 -13.21 -11.71
C LEU A 84 14.63 -13.15 -10.85
N ALA A 85 14.28 -14.26 -10.17
CA ALA A 85 13.13 -14.29 -9.27
C ALA A 85 13.32 -13.31 -8.09
N SER A 86 14.54 -13.21 -7.54
CA SER A 86 14.87 -12.23 -6.49
C SER A 86 14.77 -10.78 -6.96
N MET A 87 15.25 -10.47 -8.17
CA MET A 87 15.16 -9.12 -8.74
C MET A 87 13.69 -8.73 -8.97
N MET A 88 12.88 -9.66 -9.47
CA MET A 88 11.46 -9.44 -9.65
C MET A 88 10.73 -9.23 -8.32
N GLN A 89 11.10 -9.97 -7.26
CA GLN A 89 10.61 -9.75 -5.90
C GLN A 89 10.88 -8.32 -5.40
N ILE A 90 12.12 -7.84 -5.57
CA ILE A 90 12.51 -6.48 -5.19
C ILE A 90 11.70 -5.45 -5.96
N ALA A 91 11.57 -5.61 -7.27
CA ALA A 91 10.81 -4.70 -8.13
C ALA A 91 9.34 -4.60 -7.71
N ILE A 92 8.68 -5.73 -7.40
CA ILE A 92 7.28 -5.72 -6.94
C ILE A 92 7.15 -4.98 -5.62
N LYS A 93 8.01 -5.24 -4.63
CA LYS A 93 7.97 -4.55 -3.34
C LYS A 93 8.20 -3.05 -3.49
N MET A 94 9.15 -2.65 -4.33
CA MET A 94 9.43 -1.25 -4.62
C MET A 94 8.24 -0.56 -5.29
N TRP A 95 7.58 -1.24 -6.23
CA TRP A 95 6.36 -0.74 -6.86
C TRP A 95 5.22 -0.55 -5.84
N ILE A 96 4.99 -1.52 -4.94
CA ILE A 96 3.98 -1.41 -3.87
C ILE A 96 4.27 -0.20 -2.97
N TYR A 97 5.53 -0.02 -2.55
CA TYR A 97 5.92 1.12 -1.72
C TYR A 97 5.70 2.47 -2.44
N ASN A 98 6.02 2.53 -3.73
CA ASN A 98 5.77 3.72 -4.54
C ASN A 98 4.27 4.01 -4.69
N GLU A 99 3.44 3.00 -4.85
CA GLU A 99 1.97 3.17 -4.89
C GLU A 99 1.42 3.66 -3.55
N MET A 100 1.95 3.14 -2.42
CA MET A 100 1.62 3.63 -1.08
C MET A 100 1.98 5.12 -0.92
N ASN A 101 3.19 5.51 -1.33
CA ASN A 101 3.63 6.90 -1.27
C ASN A 101 2.78 7.79 -2.18
N ARG A 102 2.46 7.34 -3.39
CA ARG A 102 1.57 8.08 -4.31
C ARG A 102 0.20 8.35 -3.67
N ASN A 103 -0.37 7.34 -2.99
CA ASN A 103 -1.63 7.48 -2.29
C ASN A 103 -1.52 8.42 -1.07
N ALA A 104 -0.41 8.36 -0.34
CA ALA A 104 -0.16 9.26 0.77
C ALA A 104 -0.08 10.73 0.32
N THR A 105 0.74 11.02 -0.70
CA THR A 105 0.87 12.36 -1.28
C THR A 105 -0.47 12.88 -1.81
N ALA A 106 -1.25 12.03 -2.50
CA ALA A 106 -2.57 12.43 -2.98
C ALA A 106 -3.55 12.82 -1.86
N ARG A 107 -3.46 12.17 -0.68
CA ARG A 107 -4.26 12.55 0.49
C ARG A 107 -3.82 13.87 1.08
N GLU A 108 -2.51 14.10 1.17
CA GLU A 108 -1.97 15.37 1.68
C GLU A 108 -2.37 16.55 0.79
N ILE A 109 -2.30 16.39 -0.54
CA ILE A 109 -2.77 17.41 -1.49
C ILE A 109 -4.25 17.74 -1.26
N LYS A 110 -5.12 16.74 -1.14
CA LYS A 110 -6.55 16.97 -0.86
C LYS A 110 -6.79 17.67 0.49
N ARG A 111 -5.99 17.37 1.51
CA ARG A 111 -6.05 18.08 2.80
C ARG A 111 -5.67 19.55 2.65
N LEU A 112 -4.65 19.85 1.85
CA LEU A 112 -4.26 21.24 1.53
C LEU A 112 -5.35 21.96 0.74
N GLU A 113 -5.95 21.33 -0.27
CA GLU A 113 -7.09 21.88 -1.01
C GLU A 113 -8.27 22.24 -0.10
N LEU A 114 -8.62 21.36 0.84
CA LEU A 114 -9.67 21.61 1.84
C LEU A 114 -9.30 22.74 2.81
N ALA A 115 -8.04 22.83 3.22
CA ALA A 115 -7.57 23.92 4.08
C ALA A 115 -7.67 25.28 3.37
N ILE A 116 -7.26 25.34 2.10
CA ILE A 116 -7.36 26.55 1.27
C ILE A 116 -8.84 26.93 1.05
N ALA A 117 -9.71 25.98 0.76
CA ALA A 117 -11.15 26.23 0.58
C ALA A 117 -11.79 26.81 1.84
N LYS A 118 -11.42 26.31 3.03
CA LYS A 118 -11.88 26.84 4.32
C LYS A 118 -11.40 28.27 4.58
N LEU A 119 -10.14 28.57 4.27
CA LEU A 119 -9.60 29.93 4.41
C LEU A 119 -10.38 30.91 3.52
N LYS A 120 -10.61 30.56 2.26
CA LYS A 120 -11.39 31.41 1.34
C LYS A 120 -12.82 31.65 1.82
N SER A 121 -13.49 30.63 2.37
CA SER A 121 -14.86 30.78 2.90
C SER A 121 -14.99 31.57 4.20
N VAL A 122 -13.87 31.89 4.86
CA VAL A 122 -13.85 32.72 6.08
C VAL A 122 -13.62 34.21 5.74
N ASP A 123 -13.05 34.50 4.57
CA ASP A 123 -12.81 35.86 4.08
C ASP A 123 -14.02 36.45 3.31
N ASP A 124 -15.03 35.64 2.96
CA ASP A 124 -16.34 36.03 2.38
C ASP A 124 -17.44 36.09 3.47
#